data_AF-A0A0L0MZN8-F1
#
_entry.id   AF-A0A0L0MZN8-F1
#
_cell.length_a   1.000
_cell.length_b   1.000
_cell.length_c   1.000
_cell.angle_alpha   90.00
_cell.angle_beta   90.00
_cell.angle_gamma   90.00
#
_symmetry.space_group_name_H-M   'P 1'
#
loop_
_entity.id
_entity.type
_entity.pdbx_description
1 polymer ?
#
loop_
_entity_poly.entity_id
_entity_poly.type
_entity_poly.pdbx_seq_one_letter_code
_entity_poly.pdbx_strand_id
1 'polypeptide(L)'
;MPAIKPITACPTSAIVVPLSDVKKPEYLAVNPNGRLLSIYDPNKDLTLWESGALVECLIEIAVKQYVKEINRVTAVLEKILAEQKVATSSDGPWLVGGKYSFADIAFISYQ
;
A
#
# COMPACT_ATOMS: atom_id res chain seq x y z
N MET A 1 6.29 17.23 17.58
CA MET A 1 5.80 16.90 16.24
C MET A 1 6.12 15.44 15.98
N PRO A 2 5.13 14.53 15.89
CA PRO A 2 5.45 13.13 15.60
C PRO A 2 5.91 13.05 14.15
N ALA A 3 7.14 12.58 13.94
CA ALA A 3 7.70 12.35 12.62
C ALA A 3 6.78 11.37 11.88
N ILE A 4 6.25 11.80 10.73
CA ILE A 4 5.49 10.93 9.83
C ILE A 4 6.50 9.90 9.31
N LYS A 5 6.47 8.69 9.87
CA LYS A 5 7.31 7.59 9.43
C LYS A 5 6.98 7.34 7.95
N PRO A 6 7.95 7.38 7.02
CA PRO A 6 7.67 7.11 5.61
C PRO A 6 7.13 5.69 5.49
N ILE A 7 5.98 5.57 4.82
CA ILE A 7 5.25 4.31 4.64
C ILE A 7 6.05 3.48 3.64
N THR A 8 7.02 2.72 4.15
CA THR A 8 7.84 1.84 3.31
C THR A 8 6.94 0.67 2.91
N ALA A 9 6.77 0.47 1.60
CA ALA A 9 6.09 -0.69 1.03
C ALA A 9 6.67 -1.99 1.62
N CYS A 10 5.90 -3.08 1.54
CA CYS A 10 6.25 -4.44 2.01
C CYS A 10 7.78 -4.66 2.07
N PRO A 11 8.37 -5.02 3.24
CA PRO A 11 9.81 -5.06 3.40
C PRO A 11 10.40 -6.06 2.39
N THR A 12 10.94 -5.53 1.29
CA THR A 12 11.49 -6.34 0.21
C THR A 12 12.99 -6.39 0.40
N SER A 13 13.53 -7.56 0.73
CA SER A 13 14.97 -7.77 0.78
C SER A 13 15.47 -8.13 -0.62
N ALA A 14 16.25 -7.24 -1.22
CA ALA A 14 16.92 -7.54 -2.48
C ALA A 14 18.16 -8.40 -2.18
N ILE A 15 18.11 -9.68 -2.57
CA ILE A 15 19.27 -10.57 -2.54
C ILE A 15 19.96 -10.46 -3.89
N VAL A 16 21.16 -9.89 -3.91
CA VAL A 16 21.95 -9.77 -5.13
C VAL A 16 22.71 -11.07 -5.37
N VAL A 17 22.32 -11.80 -6.41
CA VAL A 17 23.01 -13.02 -6.84
C VAL A 17 23.89 -12.69 -8.05
N PRO A 18 25.22 -12.87 -7.98
CA PRO A 18 26.09 -12.67 -9.13
C PRO A 18 25.77 -13.68 -10.23
N LEU A 19 25.93 -13.30 -11.50
CA LEU A 19 25.57 -14.13 -12.65
C LEU A 19 26.27 -15.51 -12.65
N SER A 20 27.47 -15.59 -12.07
CA SER A 20 28.22 -16.85 -11.88
C SER A 20 27.47 -17.88 -11.03
N ASP A 21 26.61 -17.41 -10.12
CA ASP A 21 26.03 -18.20 -9.04
C ASP A 21 24.60 -18.65 -9.36
N VAL A 22 24.03 -18.18 -10.47
CA VAL A 22 22.68 -18.52 -10.95
C VAL A 22 22.52 -20.01 -11.23
N LYS A 23 23.61 -20.71 -11.57
CA LYS A 23 23.60 -22.15 -11.86
C LYS A 23 23.98 -23.01 -10.64
N LYS A 24 24.25 -22.41 -9.48
CA LYS A 24 24.53 -23.17 -8.26
C LYS A 24 23.26 -23.87 -7.79
N PRO A 25 23.39 -25.06 -7.16
CA PRO A 25 22.23 -25.82 -6.68
C PRO A 25 21.34 -25.02 -5.72
N GLU A 26 21.93 -24.06 -5.00
CA GLU A 26 21.25 -23.13 -4.10
C GLU A 26 20.16 -22.29 -4.79
N TYR A 27 20.44 -21.76 -6.00
CA TYR A 27 19.48 -20.94 -6.75
C TYR A 27 18.52 -21.78 -7.59
N LEU A 28 18.98 -22.94 -8.09
CA LEU A 28 18.16 -23.87 -8.87
C LEU A 28 17.01 -24.48 -8.06
N ALA A 29 17.16 -24.60 -6.73
CA ALA A 29 16.07 -25.02 -5.84
C ALA A 29 14.92 -23.99 -5.80
N VAL A 30 15.23 -22.70 -6.02
CA VAL A 30 14.25 -21.60 -6.04
C VAL A 30 13.67 -21.40 -7.43
N ASN A 31 14.52 -21.46 -8.46
CA ASN A 31 14.10 -21.38 -9.85
C ASN A 31 14.66 -22.57 -10.66
N PRO A 32 13.84 -23.62 -10.88
CA PRO A 32 14.24 -24.78 -11.70
C PRO A 32 14.64 -24.42 -13.13
N ASN A 33 14.16 -23.28 -13.64
CA ASN A 33 14.50 -22.78 -14.98
C ASN A 33 15.87 -22.08 -15.05
N GLY A 34 16.52 -21.81 -13.90
CA GLY A 34 17.83 -21.16 -13.84
C GLY A 34 17.88 -19.75 -14.44
N ARG A 35 16.74 -19.05 -14.49
CA ARG A 35 16.63 -17.67 -14.99
C ARG A 35 16.68 -16.67 -13.84
N LEU A 36 17.18 -15.47 -14.10
CA LEU A 36 17.15 -14.37 -13.15
C LEU A 36 15.75 -13.74 -13.08
N LEU A 37 15.49 -13.08 -11.95
CA LEU A 37 14.20 -12.55 -11.51
C LEU A 37 13.30 -13.65 -10.93
N SER A 38 13.37 -13.76 -9.61
CA SER A 38 12.48 -14.58 -8.81
C SER A 38 12.07 -13.78 -7.57
N ILE A 39 10.79 -13.78 -7.24
CA ILE A 39 10.27 -13.17 -6.00
C ILE A 39 9.75 -14.30 -5.12
N TYR A 40 10.16 -14.30 -3.86
CA TYR A 40 9.59 -15.15 -2.83
C TYR A 40 8.59 -14.32 -2.01
N ASP A 41 7.34 -14.77 -1.90
CA ASP A 41 6.33 -14.19 -1.01
C ASP A 41 6.17 -15.08 0.24
N PRO A 42 6.70 -14.65 1.40
CA PRO A 42 6.55 -15.40 2.64
C PRO A 42 5.10 -15.55 3.12
N ASN A 43 4.19 -14.67 2.69
CA ASN A 43 2.80 -14.71 3.15
C ASN A 43 1.98 -15.80 2.46
N LYS A 44 2.40 -16.20 1.25
CA LYS A 44 1.74 -17.22 0.42
C LYS A 44 2.59 -18.49 0.30
N ASP A 45 3.79 -18.50 0.88
CA ASP A 45 4.84 -19.50 0.70
C ASP A 45 5.03 -19.90 -0.78
N LEU A 46 5.07 -18.87 -1.63
CA LEU A 46 5.09 -19.02 -3.08
C LEU A 46 6.32 -18.34 -3.67
N THR A 47 7.05 -19.09 -4.49
CA THR A 47 8.12 -18.54 -5.33
C THR A 47 7.59 -18.29 -6.73
N LEU A 48 7.71 -17.05 -7.21
CA LEU A 48 7.36 -16.62 -8.55
C LEU A 48 8.64 -16.44 -9.36
N TRP A 49 8.71 -17.04 -10.55
CA TRP A 49 9.84 -16.90 -11.48
C TRP A 49 9.41 -16.60 -12.93
N GLU A 50 8.10 -16.54 -13.18
CA GLU A 50 7.56 -16.19 -14.50
C GLU A 50 7.44 -14.67 -14.63
N SER A 51 7.98 -14.09 -15.70
CA SER A 51 8.02 -12.63 -15.90
C SER A 51 6.64 -11.96 -15.84
N GLY A 52 5.61 -12.62 -16.39
CA GLY A 52 4.23 -12.14 -16.33
C GLY A 52 3.66 -12.13 -14.91
N ALA A 53 3.88 -13.22 -14.16
CA ALA A 53 3.41 -13.35 -12.78
C ALA A 53 4.11 -12.36 -11.83
N LEU A 54 5.37 -12.01 -12.10
CA LEU A 54 6.12 -11.00 -11.34
C LEU A 54 5.50 -9.60 -11.51
N VAL A 55 5.20 -9.21 -12.74
CA VAL A 55 4.58 -7.90 -13.03
C VAL A 55 3.19 -7.82 -12.37
N GLU A 56 2.40 -8.87 -12.48
CA GLU A 56 1.07 -8.94 -11.87
C GLU A 56 1.13 -8.86 -10.34
N CYS A 57 2.08 -9.57 -9.72
CA CYS A 57 2.31 -9.51 -8.28
C CYS A 57 2.67 -8.08 -7.82
N LEU A 58 3.53 -7.37 -8.56
CA LEU A 58 3.89 -5.99 -8.24
C LEU A 58 2.68 -5.03 -8.35
N ILE A 59 1.83 -5.22 -9.36
CA ILE A 59 0.60 -4.44 -9.54
C ILE A 59 -0.35 -4.66 -8.35
N GLU A 60 -0.58 -5.91 -7.96
CA GLU A 60 -1.44 -6.22 -6.80
C GLU A 60 -0.95 -5.56 -5.51
N ILE A 61 0.37 -5.61 -5.27
CA ILE A 61 0.99 -5.00 -4.08
C ILE A 61 0.80 -3.49 -4.11
N ALA A 62 1.05 -2.85 -5.25
CA ALA A 62 0.87 -1.41 -5.42
C ALA A 62 -0.58 -0.99 -5.15
N VAL A 63 -1.56 -1.66 -5.77
CA VAL A 63 -2.99 -1.37 -5.58
C VAL A 63 -3.40 -1.48 -4.12
N LYS A 64 -3.04 -2.59 -3.44
CA LYS A 64 -3.34 -2.79 -2.02
C LYS A 64 -2.76 -1.68 -1.15
N GLN A 65 -1.56 -1.21 -1.47
CA GLN A 65 -0.91 -0.11 -0.74
C GLN A 65 -1.65 1.23 -0.94
N TYR A 66 -2.03 1.55 -2.17
CA TYR A 66 -2.80 2.77 -2.45
C TYR A 66 -4.15 2.77 -1.74
N VAL A 67 -4.90 1.66 -1.82
CA VAL A 67 -6.20 1.52 -1.13
C VAL A 67 -6.04 1.67 0.38
N LYS A 68 -5.01 1.07 0.96
CA LYS A 68 -4.73 1.20 2.40
C LYS A 68 -4.49 2.66 2.81
N GLU A 69 -3.79 3.44 1.98
CA GLU A 69 -3.52 4.84 2.27
C GLU A 69 -4.77 5.72 2.09
N ILE A 70 -5.57 5.47 1.06
CA ILE A 70 -6.88 6.12 0.88
C ILE A 70 -7.74 5.88 2.13
N ASN A 71 -7.87 4.64 2.57
CA ASN A 71 -8.64 4.29 3.76
C ASN A 71 -8.11 4.97 5.03
N ARG A 72 -6.78 5.12 5.15
CA ARG A 72 -6.17 5.82 6.28
C ARG A 72 -6.53 7.30 6.30
N VAL A 73 -6.46 7.97 5.15
CA VAL A 73 -6.83 9.40 5.01
C VAL A 73 -8.31 9.59 5.28
N THR A 74 -9.17 8.74 4.71
CA THR A 74 -10.62 8.75 4.97
C THR A 74 -10.92 8.54 6.46
N ALA A 75 -10.23 7.64 7.14
CA ALA A 75 -10.43 7.41 8.57
C ALA A 75 -10.07 8.63 9.44
N VAL A 76 -9.07 9.42 9.05
CA VAL A 76 -8.74 10.69 9.75
C VAL A 76 -9.87 11.70 9.56
N LEU A 77 -10.43 11.80 8.35
CA LEU A 77 -11.53 12.71 8.04
C LEU A 77 -12.78 12.35 8.86
N GLU A 78 -13.19 11.09 8.82
CA GLU A 78 -14.32 10.56 9.60
C GLU A 78 -14.15 10.81 11.10
N LYS A 79 -12.94 10.66 11.63
CA LYS A 79 -12.64 10.95 13.03
C LYS A 79 -12.90 12.42 13.38
N ILE A 80 -12.41 13.36 12.56
CA ILE A 80 -12.60 14.80 12.79
C ILE A 80 -14.08 15.17 12.70
N LEU A 81 -14.79 14.65 11.69
CA LEU A 81 -16.23 14.85 11.53
C LEU A 81 -17.02 14.26 12.71
N ALA A 82 -16.59 13.12 13.26
CA ALA A 82 -17.21 12.53 14.45
C ALA A 82 -16.98 13.37 15.71
N GLU A 83 -15.77 13.92 15.92
CA GLU A 83 -15.46 14.81 17.04
C GLU A 83 -16.29 16.11 16.99
N GLN A 84 -16.51 16.67 15.79
CA GLN A 84 -17.35 17.87 15.59
C GLN A 84 -18.83 17.64 15.96
N LYS A 85 -19.37 16.42 15.78
CA LYS A 85 -20.74 16.08 16.18
C LYS A 85 -20.94 16.04 17.70
N VAL A 86 -19.87 15.83 18.48
CA VAL A 86 -19.92 15.71 19.94
C VAL A 86 -19.77 17.08 20.63
N ALA A 87 -19.05 18.03 20.00
CA ALA A 87 -18.95 19.40 20.49
C ALA A 87 -20.30 20.13 20.30
N THR A 88 -21.07 20.22 21.38
CA THR A 88 -22.49 20.66 21.46
C THR A 88 -22.77 22.12 21.05
N SER A 89 -21.85 22.81 20.39
CA SER A 89 -21.98 24.21 19.99
C SER A 89 -21.29 24.58 18.67
N SER A 90 -20.72 23.63 17.92
CA SER A 90 -20.17 23.90 16.60
C SER A 90 -21.23 23.60 15.54
N ASP A 91 -21.65 24.68 14.87
CA ASP A 91 -22.39 24.69 13.61
C ASP A 91 -22.05 23.47 12.73
N GLY A 92 -23.00 22.54 12.54
CA GLY A 92 -23.12 21.52 11.47
C GLY A 92 -22.04 20.42 11.27
N PRO A 93 -22.40 19.31 10.59
CA PRO A 93 -21.51 18.17 10.35
C PRO A 93 -20.61 18.33 9.10
N TRP A 94 -20.36 19.56 8.64
CA TRP A 94 -19.62 19.83 7.40
C TRP A 94 -18.18 20.24 7.69
N LEU A 95 -17.29 20.14 6.70
CA LEU A 95 -15.87 20.45 6.86
C LEU A 95 -15.61 21.91 7.28
N VAL A 96 -16.52 22.82 6.94
CA VAL A 96 -16.47 24.25 7.29
C VAL A 96 -17.58 24.63 8.29
N GLY A 97 -18.16 23.64 8.97
CA GLY A 97 -19.16 23.83 10.01
C GLY A 97 -20.61 23.74 9.54
N GLY A 98 -21.38 24.83 9.67
CA GLY A 98 -22.85 24.81 9.70
C GLY A 98 -23.55 24.51 8.38
N LYS A 99 -22.84 24.67 7.27
CA LYS A 99 -23.38 24.61 5.92
C LYS A 99 -22.42 23.84 5.02
N TYR A 100 -22.99 23.12 4.06
CA TYR A 100 -22.19 22.53 3.00
C TYR A 100 -21.50 23.64 2.20
N SER A 101 -20.24 23.40 1.87
CA SER A 101 -19.38 24.32 1.15
C SER A 101 -18.77 23.62 -0.07
N PHE A 102 -18.04 24.37 -0.89
CA PHE A 102 -17.28 23.79 -2.00
C PHE A 102 -16.27 22.73 -1.52
N ALA A 103 -15.70 22.89 -0.32
CA ALA A 103 -14.75 21.93 0.25
C ALA A 103 -15.38 20.55 0.44
N ASP A 104 -16.65 20.50 0.84
CA ASP A 104 -17.39 19.25 1.02
C ASP A 104 -17.65 18.55 -0.32
N ILE A 105 -18.07 19.32 -1.34
CA ILE A 105 -18.34 18.78 -2.69
C ILE A 105 -17.05 18.29 -3.36
N ALA A 106 -15.96 19.04 -3.22
CA ALA A 106 -14.67 18.66 -3.80
C ALA A 106 -14.14 17.33 -3.23
N PHE A 107 -14.48 16.99 -1.97
CA PHE A 107 -14.07 15.75 -1.34
C PHE A 107 -14.94 14.54 -1.73
N ILE A 108 -16.21 14.74 -2.07
CA ILE A 108 -17.12 13.64 -2.48
C ILE A 108 -16.59 12.90 -3.72
N SER A 109 -15.95 13.61 -4.65
CA SER A 109 -15.39 12.97 -5.86
C SER A 109 -14.19 12.05 -5.61
N TYR A 110 -13.59 12.11 -4.41
CA TYR A 110 -12.42 11.31 -4.02
C TYR A 110 -12.75 10.20 -3.01
N GLN A 111 -14.03 10.01 -2.66
CA GLN A 111 -14.52 8.85 -1.91
C GLN A 111 -14.95 7.73 -2.86
#